data_AF-A0A1M7A5R1-F1
#
_entry.id   AF-A0A1M7A5R1-F1
#
_cell.length_a   1.000
_cell.length_b   1.000
_cell.length_c   1.000
_cell.angle_alpha   90.00
_cell.angle_beta   90.00
_cell.angle_gamma   90.00
#
_symmetry.space_group_name_H-M   'P 1'
#
loop_
_entity.id
_entity.type
_entity.pdbx_description
1 polymer ?
#
loop_
_entity_poly.entity_id
_entity_poly.type
_entity_poly.pdbx_seq_one_letter_code
_entity_poly.pdbx_strand_id
1 'polypeptide(L)'
;MVFMKLRQKIIVFATVPLVLALCIIAFTVYHHATDLSKAQQEVIQPAFRAIKQAELKSYVTLARHSIAHLYESGRTDAAAMEEAKAILTRLDYSEDGYFFVYDLKGTLLVHPRRPELIGHNRLEYKDVNGYPTIQSLISRANEGGGYVQYATEKPTTRLPVLKLTYVIPLPEWGWVIGTGIYLDDVENALATVDAQVSSNNFDTMRWIGAIAFLGVVVVITSGLVLSIRERHAAQAEEQVRLAGELHDDICQRLVSARLQAETGIIQLTGISEQFTPAQSTFERMAAQLDNILGDIRKIAHERYPDTISPGLDLAASLLRLAHDMKNAATPIEFTTVGITEDLSGSVHKVLYRVAQGALRNVMEHAAARQAWMRLERSKRGVVLTIRDNGNGFDAGRIDSDPRFGMSLRNMKKRLEEIGGHLKIDSTSSGTTVIATIPLSLLHYLLHYFLPKP
;
A
#
# COMPACT_ATOMS: atom_id res chain seq x y z
N MET A 1 -0.51 8.36 -32.55
CA MET A 1 0.47 7.53 -31.83
C MET A 1 1.94 7.75 -32.28
N VAL A 2 2.24 8.78 -33.09
CA VAL A 2 3.53 8.90 -33.83
C VAL A 2 4.65 9.67 -33.07
N PHE A 3 4.38 10.31 -31.93
CA PHE A 3 5.38 11.09 -31.17
C PHE A 3 5.58 10.64 -29.71
N MET A 4 5.45 9.35 -29.40
CA MET A 4 5.69 8.85 -28.04
C MET A 4 7.07 8.22 -27.90
N LYS A 5 7.83 8.67 -26.89
CA LYS A 5 9.10 8.03 -26.50
C LYS A 5 8.83 6.58 -26.07
N LEU A 6 9.77 5.65 -26.33
CA LEU A 6 9.63 4.21 -26.04
C LEU A 6 9.13 3.94 -24.60
N ARG A 7 9.60 4.72 -23.64
CA ARG A 7 9.17 4.66 -22.22
C ARG A 7 7.68 4.99 -22.02
N GLN A 8 7.14 5.98 -22.73
CA GLN A 8 5.71 6.30 -22.70
C GLN A 8 4.88 5.18 -23.34
N LYS A 9 5.41 4.52 -24.36
CA LYS A 9 4.73 3.36 -24.98
C LYS A 9 4.62 2.21 -23.98
N ILE A 10 5.68 1.89 -23.23
CA ILE A 10 5.66 0.81 -22.23
C ILE A 10 4.64 1.11 -21.12
N ILE A 11 4.64 2.33 -20.58
CA ILE A 11 3.68 2.72 -19.53
C ILE A 11 2.25 2.62 -20.06
N VAL A 12 1.98 3.16 -21.25
CA VAL A 12 0.64 3.10 -21.85
C VAL A 12 0.22 1.65 -22.12
N PHE A 13 1.12 0.78 -22.60
CA PHE A 13 0.84 -0.64 -22.80
C PHE A 13 0.57 -1.39 -21.49
N ALA A 14 1.13 -0.96 -20.37
CA ALA A 14 0.86 -1.54 -19.05
C ALA A 14 -0.44 -0.99 -18.42
N THR A 15 -0.71 0.32 -18.55
CA THR A 15 -1.84 0.96 -17.89
C THR A 15 -3.15 0.77 -18.64
N VAL A 16 -3.15 0.80 -19.97
CA VAL A 16 -4.39 0.74 -20.76
C VAL A 16 -5.14 -0.59 -20.58
N PRO A 17 -4.51 -1.78 -20.68
CA PRO A 17 -5.21 -3.04 -20.46
C PRO A 17 -5.72 -3.18 -19.02
N LEU A 18 -4.96 -2.68 -18.03
CA LEU A 18 -5.36 -2.69 -16.62
C LEU A 18 -6.62 -1.84 -16.40
N VAL A 19 -6.63 -0.61 -16.91
CA VAL A 19 -7.79 0.29 -16.82
C VAL A 19 -8.98 -0.31 -17.56
N LEU A 20 -8.77 -0.88 -18.75
CA LEU A 20 -9.83 -1.50 -19.53
C LEU A 20 -10.44 -2.71 -18.80
N ALA A 21 -9.62 -3.57 -18.20
CA ALA A 21 -10.10 -4.69 -17.39
C ALA A 21 -10.90 -4.21 -16.17
N LEU A 22 -10.44 -3.17 -15.49
CA LEU A 22 -11.15 -2.58 -14.35
C LEU A 22 -12.49 -1.94 -14.77
N CYS A 23 -12.54 -1.27 -15.91
CA CYS A 23 -13.78 -0.74 -16.47
C CYS A 23 -14.77 -1.86 -16.84
N ILE A 24 -14.28 -2.96 -17.42
CA ILE A 24 -15.12 -4.13 -17.73
C ILE A 24 -15.66 -4.74 -16.43
N ILE A 25 -14.81 -4.94 -15.41
CA ILE A 25 -15.25 -5.47 -14.10
C ILE A 25 -16.30 -4.54 -13.48
N ALA A 26 -16.05 -3.23 -13.45
CA ALA A 26 -16.99 -2.25 -12.91
C ALA A 26 -18.33 -2.28 -13.66
N PHE A 27 -18.29 -2.37 -14.99
CA PHE A 27 -19.49 -2.49 -15.82
C PHE A 27 -20.26 -3.79 -15.54
N THR A 28 -19.56 -4.93 -15.48
CA THR A 28 -20.16 -6.24 -15.20
C THR A 28 -20.78 -6.28 -13.80
N VAL A 29 -20.08 -5.76 -12.78
CA VAL A 29 -20.60 -5.68 -11.40
C VAL A 29 -21.83 -4.79 -11.34
N TYR A 30 -21.80 -3.63 -12.00
CA TYR A 30 -22.95 -2.73 -12.08
C TYR A 30 -24.16 -3.42 -12.71
N HIS A 31 -23.96 -4.09 -13.84
CA HIS A 31 -25.03 -4.79 -14.55
C HIS A 31 -25.63 -5.92 -13.69
N HIS A 32 -24.80 -6.78 -13.10
CA HIS A 32 -25.24 -7.85 -12.22
C HIS A 32 -25.98 -7.33 -10.98
N ALA A 33 -25.51 -6.24 -10.39
CA ALA A 33 -26.16 -5.63 -9.23
C ALA A 33 -27.58 -5.14 -9.57
N THR A 34 -27.75 -4.53 -10.74
CA THR A 34 -29.08 -4.08 -11.20
C THR A 34 -30.00 -5.25 -11.58
N ASP A 35 -29.47 -6.29 -12.22
CA ASP A 35 -30.25 -7.47 -12.62
C ASP A 35 -30.69 -8.29 -11.41
N LEU A 36 -29.80 -8.47 -10.43
CA LEU A 36 -30.10 -9.18 -9.20
C LEU A 36 -31.17 -8.45 -8.40
N SER A 37 -31.11 -7.12 -8.31
CA SER A 37 -32.12 -6.31 -7.63
C SER A 37 -33.50 -6.46 -8.29
N LYS A 38 -33.58 -6.41 -9.62
CA LYS A 38 -34.84 -6.64 -10.35
C LYS A 38 -35.39 -8.05 -10.16
N ALA A 39 -34.52 -9.06 -10.30
CA ALA A 39 -34.91 -10.46 -10.10
C ALA A 39 -35.38 -10.73 -8.66
N GLN A 40 -34.77 -10.08 -7.67
CA GLN A 40 -35.21 -10.16 -6.27
C GLN A 40 -36.61 -9.54 -6.08
N GLN A 41 -36.89 -8.38 -6.67
CA GLN A 41 -38.22 -7.77 -6.60
C GLN A 41 -39.31 -8.64 -7.25
N GLU A 42 -39.02 -9.22 -8.41
CA GLU A 42 -39.96 -10.11 -9.12
C GLU A 42 -40.29 -11.39 -8.34
N VAL A 43 -39.41 -11.85 -7.46
CA VAL A 43 -39.63 -13.04 -6.63
C VAL A 43 -40.24 -12.69 -5.27
N ILE A 44 -39.73 -11.64 -4.60
CA ILE A 44 -40.11 -11.30 -3.23
C ILE A 44 -41.51 -10.71 -3.17
N GLN A 45 -41.88 -9.79 -4.07
CA GLN A 45 -43.19 -9.17 -4.05
C GLN A 45 -44.36 -10.16 -4.15
N PRO A 46 -44.42 -11.08 -5.14
CA PRO A 46 -45.51 -12.03 -5.23
C PRO A 46 -45.50 -13.03 -4.08
N ALA A 47 -44.33 -13.47 -3.61
CA ALA A 47 -44.22 -14.37 -2.46
C ALA A 47 -44.77 -13.73 -1.18
N PHE A 48 -44.40 -12.46 -0.93
CA PHE A 48 -44.89 -11.72 0.23
C PHE A 48 -46.39 -11.48 0.14
N ARG A 49 -46.92 -11.10 -1.04
CA ARG A 49 -48.36 -10.95 -1.26
C ARG A 49 -49.12 -12.25 -1.01
N ALA A 50 -48.58 -13.40 -1.45
CA ALA A 50 -49.17 -14.71 -1.21
C ALA A 50 -49.22 -15.08 0.28
N ILE A 51 -48.14 -14.80 1.03
CA ILE A 51 -48.10 -14.98 2.49
C ILE A 51 -49.20 -14.14 3.16
N LYS A 52 -49.29 -12.87 2.78
CA LYS A 52 -50.30 -11.94 3.33
C LYS A 52 -51.73 -12.33 2.97
N GLN A 53 -51.96 -12.83 1.77
CA GLN A 53 -53.25 -13.38 1.36
C GLN A 53 -53.64 -14.59 2.24
N ALA A 54 -52.71 -15.52 2.48
CA ALA A 54 -52.93 -16.67 3.35
C ALA A 54 -53.20 -16.26 4.81
N GLU A 55 -52.50 -15.23 5.31
CA GLU A 55 -52.72 -14.64 6.63
C GLU A 55 -54.13 -14.06 6.76
N LEU A 56 -54.59 -13.26 5.80
CA LEU A 56 -55.97 -12.72 5.78
C LEU A 56 -57.02 -13.82 5.79
N LYS A 57 -56.83 -14.88 4.98
CA LYS A 57 -57.74 -16.02 4.97
C LYS A 57 -57.79 -16.72 6.34
N SER A 58 -56.64 -16.84 7.01
CA SER A 58 -56.54 -17.41 8.36
C SER A 58 -57.29 -16.55 9.39
N TYR A 59 -57.14 -15.22 9.34
CA TYR A 59 -57.85 -14.30 10.23
C TYR A 59 -59.37 -14.36 10.07
N VAL A 60 -59.87 -14.32 8.84
CA VAL A 60 -61.32 -14.43 8.58
C VAL A 60 -61.84 -15.80 9.03
N THR A 61 -61.05 -16.87 8.84
CA THR A 61 -61.42 -18.21 9.32
C THR A 61 -61.51 -18.26 10.84
N LEU A 62 -60.56 -17.64 11.55
CA LEU A 62 -60.59 -17.53 13.01
C LEU A 62 -61.81 -16.72 13.50
N ALA A 63 -62.12 -15.60 12.84
CA ALA A 63 -63.31 -14.81 13.14
C ALA A 63 -64.59 -15.63 12.92
N ARG A 64 -64.70 -16.36 11.82
CA ARG A 64 -65.84 -17.28 11.57
C ARG A 64 -65.96 -18.35 12.65
N HIS A 65 -64.84 -18.97 13.05
CA HIS A 65 -64.84 -19.98 14.11
C HIS A 65 -65.25 -19.41 15.48
N SER A 66 -64.90 -18.15 15.79
CA SER A 66 -65.29 -17.52 17.06
C SER A 66 -66.81 -17.39 17.23
N ILE A 67 -67.55 -17.26 16.13
CA ILE A 67 -69.02 -17.18 16.12
C ILE A 67 -69.69 -18.49 15.66
N ALA A 68 -68.92 -19.56 15.42
CA ALA A 68 -69.44 -20.80 14.86
C ALA A 68 -70.54 -21.43 15.74
N HIS A 69 -70.38 -21.40 17.06
CA HIS A 69 -71.38 -21.91 17.99
C HIS A 69 -72.75 -21.20 17.89
N LEU A 70 -72.77 -19.95 17.42
CA LEU A 70 -74.01 -19.19 17.16
C LEU A 70 -74.51 -19.47 15.74
N TYR A 71 -73.62 -19.38 14.76
CA TYR A 71 -73.97 -19.50 13.34
C TYR A 71 -74.37 -20.93 12.94
N GLU A 72 -73.61 -21.94 13.36
CA GLU A 72 -73.83 -23.35 13.02
C GLU A 72 -74.97 -23.98 13.83
N SER A 73 -75.47 -23.29 14.87
CA SER A 73 -76.69 -23.69 15.59
C SER A 73 -77.97 -23.49 14.78
N GLY A 74 -77.89 -22.80 13.63
CA GLY A 74 -79.05 -22.46 12.79
C GLY A 74 -79.90 -21.31 13.33
N ARG A 75 -79.46 -20.64 14.41
CA ARG A 75 -80.16 -19.50 14.99
C ARG A 75 -80.02 -18.26 14.10
N THR A 76 -81.15 -17.66 13.75
CA THR A 76 -81.25 -16.40 12.99
C THR A 76 -81.95 -15.29 13.79
N ASP A 77 -82.14 -15.50 15.09
CA ASP A 77 -82.74 -14.50 15.98
C ASP A 77 -81.80 -13.33 16.28
N ALA A 78 -82.41 -12.18 16.61
CA ALA A 78 -81.67 -10.96 16.88
C ALA A 78 -80.67 -11.10 18.03
N ALA A 79 -80.94 -11.94 19.04
CA ALA A 79 -80.03 -12.11 20.17
C ALA A 79 -78.73 -12.83 19.75
N ALA A 80 -78.82 -13.90 18.95
CA ALA A 80 -77.65 -14.58 18.39
C ALA A 80 -76.81 -13.65 17.50
N MET A 81 -77.47 -12.84 16.67
CA MET A 81 -76.80 -11.88 15.79
C MET A 81 -76.13 -10.76 16.59
N GLU A 82 -76.77 -10.20 17.63
CA GLU A 82 -76.14 -9.20 18.50
C GLU A 82 -74.95 -9.76 19.29
N GLU A 83 -75.05 -11.00 19.77
CA GLU A 83 -73.94 -11.69 20.44
C GLU A 83 -72.75 -11.89 19.48
N ALA A 84 -73.01 -12.32 18.24
CA ALA A 84 -71.99 -12.45 17.22
C ALA A 84 -71.31 -11.11 16.88
N LYS A 85 -72.09 -10.02 16.76
CA LYS A 85 -71.53 -8.67 16.57
C LYS A 85 -70.61 -8.27 17.72
N ALA A 86 -71.00 -8.57 18.97
CA ALA A 86 -70.20 -8.26 20.15
C ALA A 86 -68.88 -9.05 20.18
N ILE A 87 -68.89 -10.33 19.80
CA ILE A 87 -67.68 -11.16 19.67
C ILE A 87 -66.75 -10.57 18.61
N LEU A 88 -67.26 -10.34 17.39
CA LEU A 88 -66.46 -9.84 16.26
C LEU A 88 -65.89 -8.44 16.50
N THR A 89 -66.61 -7.59 17.23
CA THR A 89 -66.15 -6.23 17.59
C THR A 89 -64.92 -6.26 18.52
N ARG A 90 -64.78 -7.32 19.34
CA ARG A 90 -63.66 -7.46 20.29
C ARG A 90 -62.43 -8.15 19.71
N LEU A 91 -62.54 -8.73 18.52
CA LEU A 91 -61.41 -9.38 17.87
C LEU A 91 -60.43 -8.34 17.33
N ASP A 92 -59.18 -8.46 17.77
CA ASP A 92 -58.06 -7.63 17.31
C ASP A 92 -56.82 -8.51 17.11
N TYR A 93 -55.99 -8.17 16.12
CA TYR A 93 -54.77 -8.89 15.79
C TYR A 93 -53.60 -7.98 15.42
N SER A 94 -53.84 -6.68 15.24
CA SER A 94 -52.79 -5.67 15.04
C SER A 94 -53.35 -4.26 15.23
N GLU A 95 -52.49 -3.26 15.41
CA GLU A 95 -52.90 -1.87 15.67
C GLU A 95 -53.90 -1.31 14.64
N ASP A 96 -53.71 -1.65 13.36
CA ASP A 96 -54.59 -1.27 12.25
C ASP A 96 -55.48 -2.43 11.74
N GLY A 97 -55.36 -3.61 12.34
CA GLY A 97 -56.14 -4.81 12.03
C GLY A 97 -57.52 -4.74 12.68
N TYR A 98 -58.56 -5.07 11.91
CA TYR A 98 -59.92 -5.14 12.44
C TYR A 98 -60.84 -5.92 11.50
N PHE A 99 -61.84 -6.57 12.09
CA PHE A 99 -62.93 -7.19 11.36
C PHE A 99 -64.06 -6.19 11.13
N PHE A 100 -64.72 -6.31 9.99
CA PHE A 100 -65.94 -5.58 9.71
C PHE A 100 -67.00 -6.51 9.13
N VAL A 101 -68.26 -6.14 9.31
CA VAL A 101 -69.41 -6.88 8.80
C VAL A 101 -70.37 -5.92 8.11
N TYR A 102 -70.79 -6.28 6.90
CA TYR A 102 -71.88 -5.64 6.18
C TYR A 102 -73.04 -6.62 6.02
N ASP A 103 -74.28 -6.12 5.99
CA ASP A 103 -75.38 -6.90 5.40
C ASP A 103 -75.30 -6.87 3.86
N LEU A 104 -76.05 -7.75 3.20
CA LEU A 104 -76.12 -7.79 1.73
C LEU A 104 -76.71 -6.51 1.09
N LYS A 105 -77.34 -5.62 1.86
CA LYS A 105 -77.87 -4.34 1.39
C LYS A 105 -76.83 -3.22 1.48
N GLY A 106 -75.65 -3.47 2.07
CA GLY A 106 -74.58 -2.49 2.25
C GLY A 106 -74.64 -1.72 3.57
N THR A 107 -75.47 -2.12 4.53
CA THR A 107 -75.49 -1.55 5.89
C THR A 107 -74.34 -2.09 6.71
N LEU A 108 -73.54 -1.20 7.32
CA LEU A 108 -72.45 -1.61 8.20
C LEU A 108 -72.98 -2.09 9.55
N LEU A 109 -72.58 -3.28 9.98
CA LEU A 109 -73.05 -3.92 11.21
C LEU A 109 -71.98 -3.98 12.30
N VAL A 110 -70.71 -4.15 11.93
CA VAL A 110 -69.57 -4.25 12.85
C VAL A 110 -68.41 -3.44 12.28
N HIS A 111 -67.85 -2.53 13.08
CA HIS A 111 -66.59 -1.85 12.77
C HIS A 111 -65.96 -1.23 14.04
N PRO A 112 -64.97 -1.89 14.67
CA PRO A 112 -64.46 -1.46 15.98
C PRO A 112 -63.73 -0.11 15.95
N ARG A 113 -63.07 0.23 14.83
CA ARG A 113 -62.32 1.50 14.69
C ARG A 113 -63.19 2.71 14.30
N ARG A 114 -64.44 2.46 13.87
CA ARG A 114 -65.36 3.49 13.33
C ARG A 114 -66.81 3.17 13.72
N PRO A 115 -67.12 3.14 15.03
CA PRO A 115 -68.46 2.81 15.50
C PRO A 115 -69.53 3.78 15.00
N GLU A 116 -69.16 5.02 14.67
CA GLU A 116 -70.06 6.04 14.12
C GLU A 116 -70.70 5.68 12.78
N LEU A 117 -70.09 4.73 12.04
CA LEU A 117 -70.59 4.29 10.75
C LEU A 117 -71.58 3.12 10.84
N ILE A 118 -71.71 2.49 12.01
CA ILE A 118 -72.60 1.35 12.21
C ILE A 118 -74.06 1.78 11.98
N GLY A 119 -74.85 0.94 11.32
CA GLY A 119 -76.24 1.21 10.95
C GLY A 119 -76.43 2.04 9.69
N HIS A 120 -75.37 2.61 9.11
CA HIS A 120 -75.47 3.40 7.89
C HIS A 120 -75.32 2.52 6.65
N ASN A 121 -76.21 2.73 5.67
CA ASN A 121 -76.06 2.11 4.36
C ASN A 121 -74.95 2.81 3.57
N ARG A 122 -73.99 2.04 3.10
CA ARG A 122 -72.82 2.52 2.36
C ARG A 122 -72.69 1.84 1.00
N LEU A 123 -73.78 1.29 0.45
CA LEU A 123 -73.75 0.61 -0.84
C LEU A 123 -73.26 1.52 -1.97
N GLU A 124 -73.57 2.82 -1.92
CA GLU A 124 -73.11 3.80 -2.92
C GLU A 124 -71.74 4.43 -2.60
N TYR A 125 -71.10 4.02 -1.51
CA TYR A 125 -69.80 4.56 -1.13
C TYR A 125 -68.73 4.21 -2.17
N LYS A 126 -67.99 5.23 -2.59
CA LYS A 126 -66.81 5.12 -3.42
C LYS A 126 -65.59 5.59 -2.64
N ASP A 127 -64.46 4.92 -2.85
CA ASP A 127 -63.19 5.38 -2.28
C ASP A 127 -62.69 6.68 -2.96
N VAL A 128 -61.54 7.17 -2.51
CA VAL A 128 -60.90 8.38 -3.05
C VAL A 128 -60.56 8.30 -4.54
N ASN A 129 -60.50 7.10 -5.12
CA ASN A 129 -60.26 6.86 -6.54
C ASN A 129 -61.56 6.61 -7.33
N GLY A 130 -62.73 6.73 -6.69
CA GLY A 130 -64.03 6.48 -7.30
C GLY A 130 -64.41 5.00 -7.39
N TYR A 131 -63.65 4.10 -6.75
CA TYR A 131 -63.91 2.66 -6.79
C TYR A 131 -65.10 2.28 -5.87
N PRO A 132 -66.09 1.50 -6.33
CA PRO A 132 -67.30 1.17 -5.56
C PRO A 132 -67.04 0.09 -4.51
N THR A 133 -66.33 0.47 -3.43
CA THR A 133 -65.77 -0.45 -2.43
C THR A 133 -66.78 -1.47 -1.89
N ILE A 134 -67.92 -1.00 -1.37
CA ILE A 134 -68.87 -1.88 -0.66
C ILE A 134 -69.57 -2.84 -1.62
N GLN A 135 -69.90 -2.37 -2.82
CA GLN A 135 -70.47 -3.21 -3.89
C GLN A 135 -69.49 -4.32 -4.30
N SER A 136 -68.22 -3.97 -4.47
CA SER A 136 -67.19 -4.94 -4.84
C SER A 136 -66.94 -5.97 -3.73
N LEU A 137 -67.00 -5.58 -2.46
CA LEU A 137 -66.90 -6.51 -1.33
C LEU A 137 -68.09 -7.49 -1.29
N ILE A 138 -69.31 -6.99 -1.43
CA ILE A 138 -70.51 -7.82 -1.42
C ILE A 138 -70.55 -8.75 -2.65
N SER A 139 -70.24 -8.25 -3.84
CA SER A 139 -70.15 -9.06 -5.05
C SER A 139 -69.13 -10.19 -4.89
N ARG A 140 -67.93 -9.86 -4.37
CA ARG A 140 -66.89 -10.87 -4.16
C ARG A 140 -67.28 -11.92 -3.12
N ALA A 141 -68.00 -11.52 -2.07
CA ALA A 141 -68.54 -12.45 -1.10
C ALA A 141 -69.60 -13.38 -1.73
N ASN A 142 -70.49 -12.85 -2.57
CA ASN A 142 -71.50 -13.64 -3.28
C ASN A 142 -70.91 -14.66 -4.27
N GLU A 143 -69.70 -14.40 -4.79
CA GLU A 143 -68.93 -15.36 -5.62
C GLU A 143 -68.27 -16.50 -4.82
N GLY A 144 -68.54 -16.60 -3.51
CA GLY A 144 -67.94 -17.61 -2.62
C GLY A 144 -66.77 -17.08 -1.77
N GLY A 145 -66.54 -15.76 -1.80
CA GLY A 145 -65.47 -15.09 -1.07
C GLY A 145 -64.20 -14.90 -1.89
N GLY A 146 -63.35 -13.97 -1.45
CA GLY A 146 -62.13 -13.64 -2.18
C GLY A 146 -61.52 -12.31 -1.78
N TYR A 147 -60.49 -11.91 -2.52
CA TYR A 147 -59.73 -10.70 -2.25
C TYR A 147 -60.30 -9.49 -3.00
N VAL A 148 -60.30 -8.33 -2.35
CA VAL A 148 -60.66 -7.04 -2.93
C VAL A 148 -59.65 -6.00 -2.45
N GLN A 149 -59.12 -5.20 -3.38
CA GLN A 149 -58.19 -4.11 -3.10
C GLN A 149 -58.87 -2.77 -3.36
N TYR A 150 -58.82 -1.86 -2.39
CA TYR A 150 -59.45 -0.54 -2.47
C TYR A 150 -58.73 0.45 -1.53
N ALA A 151 -58.91 1.75 -1.75
CA ALA A 151 -58.37 2.76 -0.85
C ALA A 151 -59.30 3.00 0.35
N THR A 152 -58.75 3.04 1.56
CA THR A 152 -59.52 3.38 2.76
C THR A 152 -58.65 4.05 3.81
N GLU A 153 -59.27 4.74 4.74
CA GLU A 153 -58.59 5.43 5.83
C GLU A 153 -57.90 4.40 6.75
N LYS A 154 -56.61 4.59 7.01
CA LYS A 154 -55.87 3.81 8.02
C LYS A 154 -56.14 4.38 9.42
N PRO A 155 -56.54 3.57 10.41
CA PRO A 155 -56.89 4.04 11.75
C PRO A 155 -55.82 4.92 12.41
N THR A 156 -54.55 4.53 12.31
CA THR A 156 -53.40 5.23 12.91
C THR A 156 -53.09 6.57 12.24
N THR A 157 -53.00 6.59 10.90
CA THR A 157 -52.55 7.79 10.16
C THR A 157 -53.68 8.70 9.69
N ARG A 158 -54.92 8.19 9.63
CA ARG A 158 -56.10 8.88 9.08
C ARG A 158 -55.97 9.25 7.59
N LEU A 159 -54.99 8.66 6.90
CA LEU A 159 -54.78 8.87 5.46
C LEU A 159 -55.43 7.76 4.64
N PRO A 160 -55.96 8.07 3.45
CA PRO A 160 -56.45 7.06 2.52
C PRO A 160 -55.26 6.29 1.93
N VAL A 161 -55.21 4.99 2.18
CA VAL A 161 -54.17 4.08 1.70
C VAL A 161 -54.79 2.82 1.10
N LEU A 162 -54.05 2.16 0.20
CA LEU A 162 -54.52 0.91 -0.40
C LEU A 162 -54.58 -0.20 0.65
N LYS A 163 -55.74 -0.84 0.76
CA LYS A 163 -56.01 -1.97 1.64
C LYS A 163 -56.36 -3.20 0.82
N LEU A 164 -55.69 -4.31 1.09
CA LEU A 164 -56.06 -5.64 0.57
C LEU A 164 -56.92 -6.34 1.61
N THR A 165 -58.14 -6.69 1.21
CA THR A 165 -59.14 -7.29 2.09
C THR A 165 -59.53 -8.67 1.59
N TYR A 166 -59.74 -9.63 2.49
CA TYR A 166 -60.39 -10.90 2.19
C TYR A 166 -61.79 -10.91 2.82
N VAL A 167 -62.80 -11.29 2.04
CA VAL A 167 -64.20 -11.37 2.47
C VAL A 167 -64.77 -12.76 2.25
N ILE A 168 -65.69 -13.17 3.12
CA ILE A 168 -66.51 -14.38 2.94
C ILE A 168 -67.99 -14.07 3.21
N PRO A 169 -68.92 -14.79 2.57
CA PRO A 169 -70.34 -14.69 2.89
C PRO A 169 -70.69 -15.52 4.13
N LEU A 170 -71.73 -15.07 4.85
CA LEU A 170 -72.46 -15.83 5.86
C LEU A 170 -73.95 -15.82 5.45
N PRO A 171 -74.37 -16.75 4.56
CA PRO A 171 -75.67 -16.69 3.90
C PRO A 171 -76.88 -16.69 4.85
N GLU A 172 -76.86 -17.49 5.91
CA GLU A 172 -77.99 -17.63 6.84
C GLU A 172 -78.34 -16.31 7.56
N TRP A 173 -77.34 -15.44 7.72
CA TRP A 173 -77.52 -14.11 8.32
C TRP A 173 -77.57 -12.99 7.28
N GLY A 174 -77.35 -13.29 6.00
CA GLY A 174 -77.21 -12.30 4.95
C GLY A 174 -76.05 -11.34 5.23
N TRP A 175 -74.94 -11.84 5.77
CA TRP A 175 -73.78 -11.04 6.16
C TRP A 175 -72.59 -11.28 5.24
N VAL A 176 -71.74 -10.27 5.15
CA VAL A 176 -70.41 -10.33 4.56
C VAL A 176 -69.43 -9.92 5.64
N ILE A 177 -68.56 -10.84 6.05
CA ILE A 177 -67.50 -10.59 7.01
C ILE A 177 -66.17 -10.48 6.27
N GLY A 178 -65.37 -9.49 6.65
CA GLY A 178 -64.05 -9.27 6.07
C GLY A 178 -63.04 -8.73 7.05
N THR A 179 -61.78 -8.91 6.68
CA THR A 179 -60.66 -8.16 7.26
C THR A 179 -59.63 -7.83 6.19
N GLY A 180 -58.76 -6.86 6.45
CA GLY A 180 -57.74 -6.45 5.50
C GLY A 180 -56.47 -5.94 6.16
N ILE A 181 -55.42 -5.88 5.35
CA ILE A 181 -54.12 -5.30 5.68
C ILE A 181 -53.84 -4.11 4.75
N TYR A 182 -53.09 -3.14 5.24
CA TYR A 182 -52.68 -2.00 4.45
C TYR A 182 -51.41 -2.33 3.65
N LEU A 183 -51.37 -1.96 2.37
CA LEU A 183 -50.28 -2.29 1.46
C LEU A 183 -49.08 -1.35 1.60
N ASP A 184 -49.25 -0.18 2.23
CA ASP A 184 -48.15 0.74 2.53
C ASP A 184 -47.14 0.10 3.50
N ASP A 185 -47.59 -0.66 4.49
CA ASP A 185 -46.71 -1.40 5.40
C ASP A 185 -45.87 -2.45 4.65
N VAL A 186 -46.46 -3.06 3.62
CA VAL A 186 -45.78 -4.03 2.75
C VAL A 186 -44.74 -3.34 1.89
N GLU A 187 -45.12 -2.23 1.25
CA GLU A 187 -44.23 -1.43 0.41
C GLU A 187 -43.08 -0.85 1.22
N ASN A 188 -43.32 -0.37 2.43
CA ASN A 188 -42.28 0.14 3.32
C ASN A 188 -41.31 -0.95 3.77
N ALA A 189 -41.81 -2.14 4.12
CA ALA A 189 -40.96 -3.28 4.47
C ALA A 189 -40.08 -3.71 3.28
N LEU A 190 -40.61 -3.69 2.06
CA LEU A 190 -39.85 -3.97 0.84
C LEU A 190 -38.85 -2.84 0.52
N ALA A 191 -39.24 -1.58 0.70
CA ALA A 191 -38.40 -0.42 0.42
C ALA A 191 -37.15 -0.37 1.31
N THR A 192 -37.24 -0.81 2.57
CA THR A 192 -36.08 -0.92 3.46
C THR A 192 -35.07 -1.97 2.98
N VAL A 193 -35.55 -3.09 2.43
CA VAL A 193 -34.71 -4.13 1.81
C VAL A 193 -34.07 -3.60 0.52
N ASP A 194 -34.85 -2.93 -0.33
CA ASP A 194 -34.36 -2.33 -1.58
C ASP A 194 -33.30 -1.24 -1.34
N ALA A 195 -33.51 -0.41 -0.31
CA ALA A 195 -32.56 0.64 0.08
C ALA A 195 -31.22 0.06 0.56
N GLN A 196 -31.25 -1.05 1.30
CA GLN A 196 -30.04 -1.73 1.76
C GLN A 196 -29.24 -2.31 0.59
N VAL A 197 -29.92 -2.88 -0.40
CA VAL A 197 -29.28 -3.42 -1.62
C VAL A 197 -28.64 -2.30 -2.45
N SER A 198 -29.35 -1.17 -2.63
CA SER A 198 -28.84 -0.02 -3.37
C SER A 198 -27.59 0.62 -2.74
N SER A 199 -27.59 0.78 -1.40
CA SER A 199 -26.43 1.34 -0.68
C SER A 199 -25.20 0.44 -0.81
N ASN A 200 -25.36 -0.87 -0.67
CA ASN A 200 -24.26 -1.83 -0.81
C ASN A 200 -23.64 -1.79 -2.23
N ASN A 201 -24.46 -1.52 -3.26
CA ASN A 201 -23.98 -1.39 -4.63
C ASN A 201 -23.07 -0.17 -4.83
N PHE A 202 -23.43 0.97 -4.23
CA PHE A 202 -22.62 2.19 -4.33
C PHE A 202 -21.28 2.04 -3.61
N ASP A 203 -21.27 1.42 -2.43
CA ASP A 203 -20.03 1.15 -1.69
C ASP A 203 -19.10 0.17 -2.42
N THR A 204 -19.67 -0.88 -3.02
CA THR A 204 -18.90 -1.82 -3.85
C THR A 204 -18.25 -1.10 -5.04
N MET A 205 -19.00 -0.22 -5.72
CA MET A 205 -18.48 0.59 -6.82
C MET A 205 -17.35 1.54 -6.36
N ARG A 206 -17.50 2.16 -5.20
CA ARG A 206 -16.48 3.05 -4.61
C ARG A 206 -15.18 2.30 -4.32
N TRP A 207 -15.25 1.09 -3.79
CA TRP A 207 -14.05 0.25 -3.55
C TRP A 207 -13.37 -0.19 -4.84
N ILE A 208 -14.12 -0.59 -5.87
CA ILE A 208 -13.56 -0.91 -7.19
C ILE A 208 -12.82 0.30 -7.76
N GLY A 209 -13.43 1.50 -7.70
CA GLY A 209 -12.79 2.75 -8.12
C GLY A 209 -11.52 3.08 -7.34
N ALA A 210 -11.52 2.87 -6.02
CA ALA A 210 -10.35 3.11 -5.18
C ALA A 210 -9.18 2.16 -5.49
N ILE A 211 -9.46 0.86 -5.67
CA ILE A 211 -8.45 -0.15 -6.03
C ILE A 211 -7.90 0.14 -7.43
N ALA A 212 -8.76 0.51 -8.38
CA ALA A 212 -8.37 0.91 -9.73
C ALA A 212 -7.40 2.10 -9.70
N PHE A 213 -7.74 3.15 -8.95
CA PHE A 213 -6.90 4.34 -8.80
C PHE A 213 -5.54 4.00 -8.18
N LEU A 214 -5.53 3.21 -7.11
CA LEU A 214 -4.30 2.78 -6.45
C LEU A 214 -3.40 1.97 -7.40
N GLY A 215 -3.98 1.05 -8.18
CA GLY A 215 -3.26 0.25 -9.17
C GLY A 215 -2.58 1.12 -10.25
N VAL A 216 -3.29 2.11 -10.78
CA VAL A 216 -2.72 3.06 -11.76
C VAL A 216 -1.59 3.87 -11.15
N VAL A 217 -1.75 4.38 -9.93
CA VAL A 217 -0.69 5.11 -9.22
C VAL A 217 0.57 4.24 -9.07
N VAL A 218 0.43 2.99 -8.64
CA VAL A 218 1.56 2.06 -8.46
C VAL A 218 2.30 1.79 -9.77
N VAL A 219 1.59 1.59 -10.88
CA VAL A 219 2.21 1.37 -12.20
C VAL A 219 2.99 2.61 -12.66
N ILE A 220 2.40 3.80 -12.50
CA ILE A 220 3.05 5.06 -12.87
C ILE A 220 4.29 5.31 -12.01
N THR A 221 4.20 5.14 -10.69
CA THR A 221 5.35 5.33 -9.78
C THR A 221 6.46 4.34 -10.08
N SER A 222 6.12 3.09 -10.35
CA SER A 222 7.11 2.06 -10.72
C SER A 222 7.84 2.41 -12.01
N GLY A 223 7.09 2.85 -13.03
CA GLY A 223 7.66 3.33 -14.30
C GLY A 223 8.60 4.53 -14.12
N LEU A 224 8.24 5.48 -13.26
CA LEU A 224 9.08 6.64 -12.93
C LEU A 224 10.38 6.22 -12.23
N VAL A 225 10.30 5.35 -11.21
CA VAL A 225 11.48 4.86 -10.47
C VAL A 225 12.46 4.15 -11.39
N LEU A 226 11.98 3.25 -12.26
CA LEU A 226 12.83 2.57 -13.24
C LEU A 226 13.50 3.59 -14.18
N SER A 227 12.76 4.59 -14.64
CA SER A 227 13.28 5.61 -15.55
C SER A 227 14.38 6.48 -14.93
N ILE A 228 14.32 6.73 -13.62
CA ILE A 228 15.32 7.48 -12.87
C ILE A 228 16.56 6.61 -12.66
N ARG A 229 16.38 5.34 -12.28
CA ARG A 229 17.48 4.37 -12.12
C ARG A 229 18.30 4.20 -13.39
N GLU A 230 17.63 4.04 -14.54
CA GLU A 230 18.32 3.94 -15.83
C GLU A 230 19.16 5.19 -16.15
N ARG A 231 18.67 6.39 -15.83
CA ARG A 231 19.42 7.64 -16.07
C ARG A 231 20.68 7.72 -15.22
N HIS A 232 20.56 7.38 -13.93
CA HIS A 232 21.72 7.38 -13.04
C HIS A 232 22.75 6.31 -13.42
N ALA A 233 22.29 5.13 -13.83
CA ALA A 233 23.18 4.06 -14.31
C ALA A 233 23.94 4.49 -15.57
N ALA A 234 23.23 5.03 -16.57
CA ALA A 234 23.86 5.50 -17.82
C ALA A 234 24.85 6.63 -17.57
N GLN A 235 24.52 7.59 -16.69
CA GLN A 235 25.44 8.68 -16.33
C GLN A 235 26.68 8.18 -15.59
N ALA A 236 26.54 7.19 -14.70
CA ALA A 236 27.67 6.61 -13.98
C ALA A 236 28.62 5.85 -14.93
N GLU A 237 28.05 5.08 -15.87
CA GLU A 237 28.83 4.32 -16.86
C GLU A 237 29.59 5.25 -17.82
N GLU A 238 28.96 6.30 -18.32
CA GLU A 238 29.60 7.29 -19.19
C GLU A 238 30.74 8.04 -18.46
N GLN A 239 30.53 8.36 -17.18
CA GLN A 239 31.56 8.98 -16.34
C GLN A 239 32.76 8.08 -16.09
N VAL A 240 32.55 6.78 -15.82
CA VAL A 240 33.63 5.79 -15.66
C VAL A 240 34.39 5.60 -16.98
N ARG A 241 33.68 5.51 -18.11
CA ARG A 241 34.30 5.39 -19.43
C ARG A 241 35.17 6.62 -19.76
N LEU A 242 34.63 7.82 -19.56
CA LEU A 242 35.37 9.07 -19.74
C LEU A 242 36.61 9.13 -18.83
N ALA A 243 36.51 8.67 -17.58
CA ALA A 243 37.64 8.62 -16.67
C ALA A 243 38.74 7.65 -17.13
N GLY A 244 38.35 6.48 -17.66
CA GLY A 244 39.29 5.52 -18.23
C GLY A 244 40.00 6.06 -19.47
N GLU A 245 39.26 6.60 -20.44
CA GLU A 245 39.82 7.20 -21.66
C GLU A 245 40.74 8.39 -21.34
N LEU A 246 40.36 9.23 -20.38
CA LEU A 246 41.17 10.37 -19.92
C LEU A 246 42.43 9.89 -19.18
N HIS A 247 42.32 8.85 -18.35
CA HIS A 247 43.46 8.30 -17.61
C HIS A 247 44.49 7.71 -18.56
N ASP A 248 44.07 6.84 -19.49
CA ASP A 248 45.01 6.06 -20.29
C ASP A 248 45.74 6.92 -21.33
N ASP A 249 45.04 7.70 -22.17
CA ASP A 249 45.67 8.44 -23.26
C ASP A 249 46.49 9.64 -22.76
N ILE A 250 45.96 10.41 -21.78
CA ILE A 250 46.64 11.62 -21.29
C ILE A 250 47.80 11.27 -20.35
N CYS A 251 47.65 10.29 -19.44
CA CYS A 251 48.78 9.91 -18.58
C CYS A 251 49.92 9.33 -19.41
N GLN A 252 49.64 8.53 -20.45
CA GLN A 252 50.68 7.96 -21.30
C GLN A 252 51.46 9.02 -22.07
N ARG A 253 50.78 10.04 -22.62
CA ARG A 253 51.42 11.19 -23.29
C ARG A 253 52.27 12.02 -22.34
N LEU A 254 51.78 12.28 -21.12
CA LEU A 254 52.50 13.04 -20.10
C LEU A 254 53.76 12.30 -19.61
N VAL A 255 53.66 10.98 -19.42
CA VAL A 255 54.82 10.14 -19.07
C VAL A 255 55.87 10.16 -20.19
N SER A 256 55.45 10.10 -21.46
CA SER A 256 56.36 10.22 -22.60
C SER A 256 57.06 11.59 -22.65
N ALA A 257 56.31 12.68 -22.47
CA ALA A 257 56.87 14.03 -22.39
C ALA A 257 57.87 14.18 -21.23
N ARG A 258 57.59 13.55 -20.09
CA ARG A 258 58.50 13.54 -18.93
C ARG A 258 59.79 12.80 -19.27
N LEU A 259 59.70 11.63 -19.89
CA LEU A 259 60.88 10.85 -20.28
C LEU A 259 61.77 11.61 -21.27
N GLN A 260 61.17 12.37 -22.20
CA GLN A 260 61.91 13.25 -23.11
C GLN A 260 62.63 14.38 -22.36
N ALA A 261 61.97 15.00 -21.37
CA ALA A 261 62.59 16.00 -20.52
C ALA A 261 63.76 15.42 -19.71
N GLU A 262 63.59 14.25 -19.09
CA GLU A 262 64.66 13.55 -18.36
C GLU A 262 65.82 13.15 -19.26
N THR A 263 65.54 12.70 -20.49
CA THR A 263 66.59 12.42 -21.48
C THR A 263 67.38 13.68 -21.83
N GLY A 264 66.72 14.83 -21.96
CA GLY A 264 67.37 16.12 -22.14
C GLY A 264 68.26 16.52 -20.97
N ILE A 265 67.84 16.25 -19.72
CA ILE A 265 68.67 16.46 -18.52
C ILE A 265 69.94 15.59 -18.60
N ILE A 266 69.79 14.28 -18.87
CA ILE A 266 70.90 13.32 -18.94
C ILE A 266 71.91 13.73 -20.02
N GLN A 267 71.45 14.14 -21.20
CA GLN A 267 72.31 14.58 -22.30
C GLN A 267 73.08 15.86 -21.99
N LEU A 268 72.55 16.73 -21.13
CA LEU A 268 73.20 17.97 -20.70
C LEU A 268 74.07 17.79 -19.45
N THR A 269 74.01 16.62 -18.80
CA THR A 269 74.76 16.34 -17.58
C THR A 269 76.24 16.15 -17.94
N GLY A 270 77.12 17.00 -17.38
CA GLY A 270 78.57 16.93 -17.63
C GLY A 270 79.08 17.73 -18.85
N ILE A 271 78.23 18.56 -19.47
CA ILE A 271 78.63 19.53 -20.51
C ILE A 271 78.92 20.90 -19.86
N SER A 272 79.76 21.73 -20.52
CA SER A 272 80.11 23.12 -20.18
C SER A 272 79.02 23.94 -19.45
N GLU A 273 79.44 24.76 -18.46
CA GLU A 273 78.58 25.66 -17.67
C GLU A 273 77.69 26.60 -18.52
N GLN A 274 77.99 26.80 -19.80
CA GLN A 274 77.13 27.61 -20.67
C GLN A 274 75.72 27.00 -20.87
N PHE A 275 75.54 25.70 -20.61
CA PHE A 275 74.27 24.99 -20.81
C PHE A 275 73.46 24.79 -19.52
N THR A 276 73.96 25.24 -18.37
CA THR A 276 73.26 25.18 -17.08
C THR A 276 71.84 25.79 -17.11
N PRO A 277 71.57 26.92 -17.82
CA PRO A 277 70.21 27.43 -17.97
C PRO A 277 69.26 26.49 -18.71
N ALA A 278 69.76 25.76 -19.73
CA ALA A 278 68.96 24.79 -20.48
C ALA A 278 68.63 23.56 -19.61
N GLN A 279 69.60 23.06 -18.86
CA GLN A 279 69.40 21.96 -17.90
C GLN A 279 68.34 22.33 -16.85
N SER A 280 68.44 23.51 -16.22
CA SER A 280 67.45 24.00 -15.25
C SER A 280 66.03 24.16 -15.83
N THR A 281 65.92 24.32 -17.14
CA THR A 281 64.63 24.42 -17.84
C THR A 281 64.00 23.04 -18.03
N PHE A 282 64.78 22.02 -18.39
CA PHE A 282 64.31 20.64 -18.44
C PHE A 282 63.96 20.09 -17.04
N GLU A 283 64.72 20.43 -16.00
CA GLU A 283 64.41 20.06 -14.62
C GLU A 283 63.06 20.63 -14.16
N ARG A 284 62.79 21.91 -14.46
CA ARG A 284 61.49 22.53 -14.19
C ARG A 284 60.37 21.88 -14.98
N MET A 285 60.60 21.51 -16.24
CA MET A 285 59.62 20.84 -17.09
C MET A 285 59.27 19.45 -16.57
N ALA A 286 60.27 18.66 -16.17
CA ALA A 286 60.07 17.35 -15.57
C ALA A 286 59.28 17.44 -14.26
N ALA A 287 59.63 18.40 -13.38
CA ALA A 287 58.92 18.63 -12.12
C ALA A 287 57.46 19.07 -12.34
N GLN A 288 57.20 19.95 -13.33
CA GLN A 288 55.83 20.34 -13.69
C GLN A 288 55.00 19.17 -14.21
N LEU A 289 55.58 18.33 -15.08
CA LEU A 289 54.90 17.14 -15.60
C LEU A 289 54.58 16.13 -14.49
N ASP A 290 55.47 15.98 -13.50
CA ASP A 290 55.24 15.08 -12.38
C ASP A 290 54.12 15.58 -11.45
N ASN A 291 54.06 16.89 -11.22
CA ASN A 291 52.95 17.51 -10.49
C ASN A 291 51.61 17.31 -11.21
N ILE A 292 51.56 17.54 -12.53
CA ILE A 292 50.35 17.35 -13.33
C ILE A 292 49.90 15.87 -13.34
N LEU A 293 50.84 14.93 -13.45
CA LEU A 293 50.57 13.50 -13.33
C LEU A 293 50.01 13.14 -11.95
N GLY A 294 50.56 13.73 -10.90
CA GLY A 294 50.07 13.59 -9.53
C GLY A 294 48.63 14.09 -9.36
N ASP A 295 48.33 15.28 -9.88
CA ASP A 295 47.00 15.90 -9.81
C ASP A 295 45.97 15.10 -10.60
N ILE A 296 46.29 14.64 -11.81
CA ILE A 296 45.38 13.80 -12.62
C ILE A 296 45.11 12.47 -11.92
N ARG A 297 46.13 11.81 -11.37
CA ARG A 297 45.95 10.57 -10.59
C ARG A 297 45.08 10.79 -9.36
N LYS A 298 45.27 11.92 -8.66
CA LYS A 298 44.44 12.29 -7.51
C LYS A 298 42.99 12.55 -7.90
N ILE A 299 42.74 13.32 -8.95
CA ILE A 299 41.39 13.61 -9.47
C ILE A 299 40.69 12.33 -9.93
N ALA A 300 41.40 11.46 -10.66
CA ALA A 300 40.87 10.17 -11.10
C ALA A 300 40.53 9.28 -9.90
N HIS A 301 41.40 9.23 -8.88
CA HIS A 301 41.19 8.41 -7.68
C HIS A 301 40.13 8.94 -6.72
N GLU A 302 39.92 10.26 -6.66
CA GLU A 302 38.86 10.89 -5.86
C GLU A 302 37.47 10.70 -6.48
N ARG A 303 37.40 10.62 -7.81
CA ARG A 303 36.13 10.56 -8.55
C ARG A 303 35.76 9.16 -9.05
N TYR A 304 36.74 8.26 -9.21
CA TYR A 304 36.57 6.89 -9.71
C TYR A 304 37.46 5.89 -8.93
N PRO A 305 37.00 5.39 -7.76
CA PRO A 305 37.77 4.49 -6.91
C PRO A 305 37.98 3.07 -7.48
N ASP A 306 37.30 2.75 -8.58
CA ASP A 306 37.20 1.39 -9.13
C ASP A 306 38.22 1.08 -10.23
N THR A 307 38.96 2.08 -10.73
CA THR A 307 40.05 1.91 -11.70
C THR A 307 41.40 1.55 -11.06
N ILE A 308 41.43 1.23 -9.76
CA ILE A 308 42.65 0.73 -9.11
C ILE A 308 43.02 -0.60 -9.79
N SER A 309 44.22 -0.61 -10.35
CA SER A 309 44.80 -1.67 -11.16
C SER A 309 44.46 -3.08 -10.63
N PRO A 310 43.96 -3.99 -11.49
CA PRO A 310 43.77 -5.37 -11.10
C PRO A 310 45.16 -5.97 -10.78
N GLY A 311 45.41 -6.34 -9.52
CA GLY A 311 46.51 -7.26 -9.21
C GLY A 311 47.38 -7.03 -7.97
N LEU A 312 47.23 -5.95 -7.18
CA LEU A 312 47.97 -5.86 -5.90
C LEU A 312 47.15 -6.41 -4.72
N ASP A 313 47.74 -7.38 -4.01
CA ASP A 313 47.26 -7.87 -2.73
C ASP A 313 47.27 -6.75 -1.66
N LEU A 314 46.33 -6.79 -0.71
CA LEU A 314 46.20 -5.77 0.35
C LEU A 314 47.49 -5.63 1.16
N ALA A 315 48.17 -6.74 1.46
CA ALA A 315 49.44 -6.69 2.18
C ALA A 315 50.51 -5.91 1.39
N ALA A 316 50.57 -6.09 0.07
CA ALA A 316 51.49 -5.35 -0.80
C ALA A 316 51.14 -3.85 -0.85
N SER A 317 49.85 -3.52 -0.98
CA SER A 317 49.39 -2.13 -0.95
C SER A 317 49.70 -1.42 0.38
N LEU A 318 49.54 -2.10 1.51
CA LEU A 318 49.86 -1.57 2.84
C LEU A 318 51.37 -1.48 3.09
N LEU A 319 52.16 -2.45 2.64
CA LEU A 319 53.63 -2.39 2.71
C LEU A 319 54.16 -1.16 1.96
N ARG A 320 53.62 -0.91 0.75
CA ARG A 320 53.96 0.28 -0.03
C ARG A 320 53.54 1.56 0.68
N LEU A 321 52.32 1.62 1.21
CA LEU A 321 51.84 2.78 1.98
C LEU A 321 52.75 3.09 3.18
N ALA A 322 53.18 2.08 3.94
CA ALA A 322 54.13 2.26 5.04
C ALA A 322 55.48 2.79 4.56
N HIS A 323 55.96 2.30 3.40
CA HIS A 323 57.20 2.77 2.81
C HIS A 323 57.11 4.23 2.34
N ASP A 324 55.99 4.62 1.75
CA ASP A 324 55.78 5.97 1.20
C ASP A 324 55.55 7.01 2.32
N MET A 325 54.97 6.60 3.46
CA MET A 325 54.66 7.51 4.57
C MET A 325 55.74 7.62 5.65
N LYS A 326 56.71 6.70 5.71
CA LYS A 326 57.79 6.78 6.70
C LYS A 326 58.69 8.00 6.42
N ASN A 327 59.29 8.54 7.47
CA ASN A 327 60.35 9.53 7.34
C ASN A 327 61.49 9.22 8.34
N ALA A 328 62.56 10.03 8.32
CA ALA A 328 63.71 9.82 9.20
C ALA A 328 63.36 9.94 10.71
N ALA A 329 62.29 10.65 11.05
CA ALA A 329 61.86 10.88 12.44
C ALA A 329 60.92 9.78 12.97
N THR A 330 60.13 9.17 12.09
CA THR A 330 59.13 8.16 12.44
C THR A 330 59.21 6.99 11.45
N PRO A 331 60.00 5.95 11.77
CA PRO A 331 59.97 4.71 11.01
C PRO A 331 58.61 4.01 11.18
N ILE A 332 58.20 3.28 10.14
CA ILE A 332 56.98 2.47 10.16
C ILE A 332 57.37 1.01 9.92
N GLU A 333 57.13 0.15 10.90
CA GLU A 333 57.35 -1.29 10.78
C GLU A 333 56.04 -1.99 10.36
N PHE A 334 56.06 -2.69 9.22
CA PHE A 334 54.91 -3.43 8.72
C PHE A 334 55.10 -4.94 8.90
N THR A 335 54.09 -5.60 9.47
CA THR A 335 54.04 -7.05 9.61
C THR A 335 52.70 -7.60 9.10
N THR A 336 52.73 -8.76 8.48
CA THR A 336 51.52 -9.46 8.01
C THR A 336 51.50 -10.90 8.50
N VAL A 337 50.33 -11.38 8.92
CA VAL A 337 50.11 -12.74 9.42
C VAL A 337 48.89 -13.34 8.71
N GLY A 338 49.09 -14.43 7.97
CA GLY A 338 48.04 -15.11 7.20
C GLY A 338 47.99 -14.70 5.72
N ILE A 339 47.21 -15.42 4.90
CA ILE A 339 47.13 -15.25 3.44
C ILE A 339 46.08 -14.19 3.07
N THR A 340 46.47 -13.08 2.43
CA THR A 340 45.59 -11.93 2.15
C THR A 340 45.05 -11.84 0.73
N GLU A 341 45.50 -12.74 -0.15
CA GLU A 341 45.26 -12.69 -1.61
C GLU A 341 43.76 -12.76 -2.01
N ASP A 342 42.92 -13.46 -1.22
CA ASP A 342 41.48 -13.62 -1.47
C ASP A 342 40.59 -12.70 -0.63
N LEU A 343 40.93 -11.41 -0.52
CA LEU A 343 40.05 -10.42 0.11
C LEU A 343 39.20 -9.71 -0.93
N SER A 344 37.92 -9.47 -0.62
CA SER A 344 37.03 -8.72 -1.52
C SER A 344 37.55 -7.30 -1.73
N GLY A 345 37.32 -6.74 -2.92
CA GLY A 345 37.78 -5.39 -3.26
C GLY A 345 37.27 -4.32 -2.29
N SER A 346 36.07 -4.50 -1.71
CA SER A 346 35.52 -3.61 -0.69
C SER A 346 36.31 -3.65 0.63
N VAL A 347 36.72 -4.84 1.09
CA VAL A 347 37.55 -5.01 2.29
C VAL A 347 38.92 -4.39 2.08
N HIS A 348 39.54 -4.62 0.91
CA HIS A 348 40.82 -4.01 0.54
C HIS A 348 40.72 -2.48 0.65
N LYS A 349 39.73 -1.87 -0.01
CA LYS A 349 39.57 -0.41 -0.06
C LYS A 349 39.38 0.20 1.33
N VAL A 350 38.49 -0.38 2.15
CA VAL A 350 38.20 0.17 3.47
C VAL A 350 39.42 0.07 4.38
N LEU A 351 40.10 -1.08 4.43
CA LEU A 351 41.31 -1.25 5.26
C LEU A 351 42.46 -0.35 4.80
N TYR A 352 42.66 -0.19 3.48
CA TYR A 352 43.66 0.73 2.94
C TYR A 352 43.38 2.19 3.36
N ARG A 353 42.12 2.63 3.29
CA ARG A 353 41.74 3.99 3.71
C ARG A 353 41.87 4.20 5.22
N VAL A 354 41.57 3.19 6.03
CA VAL A 354 41.80 3.24 7.48
C VAL A 354 43.30 3.32 7.78
N ALA A 355 44.14 2.51 7.13
CA ALA A 355 45.59 2.61 7.28
C ALA A 355 46.11 4.01 6.91
N GLN A 356 45.67 4.54 5.77
CA GLN A 356 46.06 5.87 5.29
C GLN A 356 45.66 6.98 6.29
N GLY A 357 44.44 6.94 6.80
CA GLY A 357 43.95 7.92 7.78
C GLY A 357 44.68 7.80 9.13
N ALA A 358 44.88 6.57 9.61
CA ALA A 358 45.59 6.32 10.87
C ALA A 358 47.04 6.76 10.80
N LEU A 359 47.79 6.38 9.75
CA LEU A 359 49.18 6.79 9.56
C LEU A 359 49.30 8.30 9.37
N ARG A 360 48.36 8.95 8.65
CA ARG A 360 48.35 10.41 8.55
C ARG A 360 48.22 11.08 9.91
N ASN A 361 47.34 10.57 10.78
CA ASN A 361 47.21 11.09 12.14
C ASN A 361 48.51 10.90 12.93
N VAL A 362 49.24 9.79 12.74
CA VAL A 362 50.55 9.59 13.35
C VAL A 362 51.54 10.66 12.88
N MET A 363 51.62 10.89 11.56
CA MET A 363 52.58 11.82 10.97
C MET A 363 52.27 13.30 11.29
N GLU A 364 50.98 13.67 11.35
CA GLU A 364 50.57 15.07 11.52
C GLU A 364 50.31 15.47 12.99
N HIS A 365 50.00 14.51 13.87
CA HIS A 365 49.50 14.83 15.22
C HIS A 365 50.20 14.10 16.37
N ALA A 366 50.77 12.91 16.16
CA ALA A 366 51.29 12.12 17.28
C ALA A 366 52.70 12.53 17.75
N ALA A 367 53.51 13.18 16.91
CA ALA A 367 54.95 13.40 17.17
C ALA A 367 55.67 12.09 17.59
N ALA A 368 55.26 10.97 16.99
CA ALA A 368 55.74 9.65 17.33
C ALA A 368 57.17 9.42 16.83
N ARG A 369 57.96 8.64 17.58
CA ARG A 369 59.31 8.21 17.17
C ARG A 369 59.32 6.88 16.44
N GLN A 370 58.22 6.13 16.51
CA GLN A 370 58.05 4.82 15.90
C GLN A 370 56.56 4.54 15.70
N ALA A 371 56.22 3.90 14.59
CA ALA A 371 54.91 3.35 14.34
C ALA A 371 54.99 1.89 13.87
N TRP A 372 53.96 1.13 14.17
CA TRP A 372 53.79 -0.27 13.77
C TRP A 372 52.46 -0.43 13.06
N MET A 373 52.46 -1.17 11.96
CA MET A 373 51.26 -1.58 11.27
C MET A 373 51.28 -3.10 11.12
N ARG A 374 50.22 -3.74 11.59
CA ARG A 374 50.08 -5.20 11.58
C ARG A 374 48.77 -5.59 10.93
N LEU A 375 48.83 -6.38 9.87
CA LEU A 375 47.68 -6.97 9.22
C LEU A 375 47.61 -8.46 9.59
N GLU A 376 46.48 -8.91 10.13
CA GLU A 376 46.27 -10.30 10.51
C GLU A 376 45.00 -10.84 9.88
N ARG A 377 45.10 -11.97 9.18
CA ARG A 377 43.94 -12.73 8.72
C ARG A 377 43.85 -14.03 9.49
N SER A 378 42.66 -14.28 10.03
CA SER A 378 42.30 -15.56 10.66
C SER A 378 40.99 -16.09 10.09
N LYS A 379 40.59 -17.30 10.51
CA LYS A 379 39.27 -17.86 10.17
C LYS A 379 38.10 -17.03 10.69
N ARG A 380 38.33 -16.14 11.67
CA ARG A 380 37.28 -15.30 12.28
C ARG A 380 37.13 -13.93 11.60
N GLY A 381 38.10 -13.51 10.81
CA GLY A 381 38.10 -12.18 10.21
C GLY A 381 39.49 -11.65 9.85
N VAL A 382 39.50 -10.40 9.40
CA VAL A 382 40.70 -9.61 9.13
C VAL A 382 40.81 -8.51 10.18
N VAL A 383 42.00 -8.35 10.75
CA VAL A 383 42.30 -7.31 11.73
C VAL A 383 43.48 -6.49 11.23
N LEU A 384 43.31 -5.17 11.16
CA LEU A 384 44.37 -4.22 10.88
C LEU A 384 44.63 -3.39 12.14
N THR A 385 45.84 -3.46 12.66
CA THR A 385 46.27 -2.71 13.85
C THR A 385 47.34 -1.70 13.45
N ILE A 386 47.13 -0.43 13.79
CA ILE A 386 48.12 0.63 13.68
C ILE A 386 48.40 1.15 15.08
N ARG A 387 49.68 1.20 15.47
CA ARG A 387 50.12 1.67 16.78
C ARG A 387 51.26 2.66 16.64
N ASP A 388 51.26 3.70 17.45
CA ASP A 388 52.38 4.62 17.60
C ASP A 388 52.82 4.73 19.07
N ASN A 389 54.00 5.33 19.29
CA ASN A 389 54.53 5.66 20.62
C ASN A 389 54.60 7.18 20.87
N GLY A 390 53.76 7.95 20.20
CA GLY A 390 53.71 9.40 20.31
C GLY A 390 52.85 9.90 21.47
N ASN A 391 52.46 11.16 21.38
CA ASN A 391 51.49 11.77 22.27
C ASN A 391 50.09 11.34 21.84
N GLY A 392 49.39 10.58 22.67
CA GLY A 392 47.98 10.30 22.45
C GLY A 392 47.08 11.49 22.79
N PHE A 393 45.79 11.24 22.73
CA PHE A 393 44.73 12.21 22.95
C PHE A 393 43.60 11.60 23.77
N ASP A 394 42.71 12.44 24.30
CA ASP A 394 41.52 11.96 25.00
C ASP A 394 40.51 11.39 24.00
N ALA A 395 40.38 10.06 23.96
CA ALA A 395 39.47 9.36 23.07
C ALA A 395 37.98 9.69 23.34
N GLY A 396 37.62 10.09 24.56
CA GLY A 396 36.25 10.52 24.89
C GLY A 396 35.81 11.77 24.13
N ARG A 397 36.77 12.62 23.72
CA ARG A 397 36.50 13.81 22.91
C ARG A 397 36.02 13.49 21.50
N ILE A 398 36.29 12.27 21.00
CA ILE A 398 35.83 11.85 19.68
C ILE A 398 34.30 11.89 19.62
N ASP A 399 33.58 11.56 20.70
CA ASP A 399 32.11 11.55 20.68
C ASP A 399 31.53 12.89 21.14
N SER A 400 32.21 13.62 22.05
CA SER A 400 31.68 14.85 22.65
C SER A 400 31.89 16.14 21.85
N ASP A 401 32.91 16.23 20.97
CA ASP A 401 33.20 17.44 20.17
C ASP A 401 33.05 17.16 18.66
N PRO A 402 32.04 17.73 17.98
CA PRO A 402 31.81 17.52 16.55
C PRO A 402 32.96 17.97 15.63
N ARG A 403 33.83 18.88 16.11
CA ARG A 403 34.95 19.43 15.34
C ARG A 403 36.24 18.65 15.55
N PHE A 404 36.32 17.80 16.57
CA PHE A 404 37.48 16.99 16.89
C PHE A 404 37.33 15.55 16.34
N GLY A 405 38.41 14.97 15.82
CA GLY A 405 38.42 13.56 15.40
C GLY A 405 37.58 13.24 14.15
N MET A 406 37.32 14.22 13.27
CA MET A 406 36.54 14.00 12.04
C MET A 406 37.10 12.87 11.15
N SER A 407 38.44 12.77 11.04
CA SER A 407 39.15 11.66 10.37
C SER A 407 38.80 10.31 11.01
N LEU A 408 38.82 10.21 12.34
CA LEU A 408 38.55 8.99 13.10
C LEU A 408 37.07 8.55 12.97
N ARG A 409 36.14 9.50 13.00
CA ARG A 409 34.70 9.24 12.77
C ARG A 409 34.44 8.72 11.35
N ASN A 410 35.08 9.32 10.35
CA ASN A 410 34.98 8.86 8.96
C ASN A 410 35.54 7.44 8.79
N MET A 411 36.66 7.13 9.44
CA MET A 411 37.20 5.76 9.46
C MET A 411 36.23 4.77 10.12
N LYS A 412 35.65 5.13 11.27
CA LYS A 412 34.66 4.30 11.98
C LYS A 412 33.45 4.00 11.10
N LYS A 413 32.83 5.03 10.53
CA LYS A 413 31.63 4.92 9.68
C LYS A 413 31.87 4.02 8.46
N ARG A 414 32.99 4.19 7.76
CA ARG A 414 33.35 3.37 6.59
C ARG A 414 33.54 1.89 6.94
N LEU A 415 34.06 1.61 8.13
CA LEU A 415 34.23 0.24 8.61
C LEU A 415 32.89 -0.39 8.98
N GLU A 416 32.00 0.36 9.62
CA GLU A 416 30.64 -0.07 9.98
C GLU A 416 29.78 -0.34 8.73
N GLU A 417 29.96 0.42 7.64
CA GLU A 417 29.28 0.23 6.35
C GLU A 417 29.53 -1.16 5.72
N ILE A 418 30.65 -1.80 6.05
CA ILE A 418 30.99 -3.16 5.60
C ILE A 418 30.86 -4.21 6.72
N GLY A 419 30.20 -3.87 7.83
CA GLY A 419 29.99 -4.76 8.96
C GLY A 419 31.21 -4.97 9.86
N GLY A 420 32.21 -4.08 9.78
CA GLY A 420 33.38 -4.08 10.64
C GLY A 420 33.25 -3.11 11.83
N HIS A 421 34.22 -3.18 12.74
CA HIS A 421 34.27 -2.38 13.96
C HIS A 421 35.65 -1.76 14.16
N LEU A 422 35.66 -0.47 14.51
CA LEU A 422 36.88 0.29 14.77
C LEU A 422 36.99 0.55 16.27
N LYS A 423 38.09 0.13 16.88
CA LYS A 423 38.45 0.44 18.26
C LYS A 423 39.66 1.38 18.27
N ILE A 424 39.61 2.42 19.09
CA ILE A 424 40.69 3.39 19.25
C ILE A 424 41.01 3.48 20.73
N ASP A 425 42.24 3.14 21.10
CA ASP A 425 42.76 3.28 22.45
C ASP A 425 43.91 4.27 22.40
N SER A 426 43.78 5.42 23.06
CA SER A 426 44.81 6.48 23.06
C SER A 426 45.17 6.87 24.49
N THR A 427 46.48 6.99 24.75
CA THR A 427 47.05 7.29 26.07
C THR A 427 48.22 8.25 25.93
N SER A 428 48.76 8.76 27.02
CA SER A 428 49.98 9.59 26.99
C SER A 428 51.20 8.87 26.39
N SER A 429 51.16 7.54 26.22
CA SER A 429 52.23 6.71 25.66
C SER A 429 52.04 6.34 24.18
N GLY A 430 50.98 6.84 23.54
CA GLY A 430 50.69 6.62 22.11
C GLY A 430 49.24 6.24 21.84
N THR A 431 48.93 6.04 20.56
CA THR A 431 47.61 5.62 20.09
C THR A 431 47.67 4.25 19.43
N THR A 432 46.61 3.47 19.61
CA THR A 432 46.37 2.22 18.90
C THR A 432 45.00 2.26 18.23
N VAL A 433 44.97 2.04 16.92
CA VAL A 433 43.77 1.94 16.09
C VAL A 433 43.64 0.51 15.60
N ILE A 434 42.53 -0.15 15.93
CA ILE A 434 42.26 -1.55 15.60
C ILE A 434 40.98 -1.60 14.75
N ALA A 435 41.13 -1.95 13.48
CA ALA A 435 40.02 -2.20 12.56
C ALA A 435 39.79 -3.70 12.42
N THR A 436 38.60 -4.17 12.76
CA THR A 436 38.21 -5.58 12.70
C THR A 436 37.07 -5.77 11.70
N ILE A 437 37.21 -6.71 10.76
CA ILE A 437 36.14 -7.11 9.85
C ILE A 437 35.89 -8.61 10.04
N PRO A 438 34.75 -9.02 10.59
CA PRO A 438 34.43 -10.43 10.75
C PRO A 438 34.17 -11.09 9.40
N LEU A 439 34.80 -12.24 9.15
CA LEU A 439 34.48 -13.09 8.00
C LEU A 439 33.27 -13.95 8.41
N SER A 440 32.07 -13.42 8.28
CA SER A 440 30.86 -14.20 8.52
C SER A 440 30.62 -15.18 7.36
N LEU A 441 30.08 -16.37 7.67
CA LEU A 441 29.71 -17.41 6.69
C LEU A 441 28.81 -16.85 5.56
N LEU A 442 28.03 -15.80 5.86
CA LEU A 442 27.14 -15.12 4.93
C LEU A 442 27.89 -14.32 3.85
N HIS A 443 29.03 -13.70 4.19
CA HIS A 443 29.86 -12.93 3.25
C HIS A 443 30.66 -13.85 2.31
N TYR A 444 31.06 -15.03 2.81
CA TYR A 444 31.66 -16.10 2.01
C TYR A 444 30.66 -16.70 1.02
N LEU A 445 29.41 -16.93 1.44
CA LEU A 445 28.36 -17.48 0.59
C LEU A 445 27.87 -16.49 -0.48
N LEU A 446 27.70 -15.21 -0.14
CA LEU A 446 27.26 -14.18 -1.11
C LEU A 446 28.27 -13.96 -2.24
N HIS A 447 29.56 -14.15 -1.99
CA HIS A 447 30.61 -13.86 -2.96
C HIS A 447 30.95 -15.06 -3.88
N TYR A 448 30.63 -16.28 -3.45
CA TYR A 448 30.91 -17.52 -4.21
C TYR A 448 29.68 -18.09 -4.96
N PHE A 449 28.45 -17.77 -4.53
CA PHE A 449 27.22 -18.36 -5.09
C PHE A 449 26.36 -17.43 -5.95
N LEU A 450 26.70 -16.14 -6.08
CA LEU A 450 26.06 -15.28 -7.05
C LEU A 450 26.91 -15.19 -8.33
N PRO A 451 26.33 -15.46 -9.52
CA PRO A 451 27.04 -15.25 -10.77
C PRO A 451 27.40 -13.77 -10.89
N LYS A 452 28.67 -13.49 -11.22
CA LYS A 452 29.08 -12.12 -11.54
C LYS A 452 28.28 -11.64 -12.78
N PRO A 453 27.84 -10.37 -12.81
CA PRO A 453 27.20 -9.80 -13.99
C PRO A 453 28.12 -9.79 -15.21
#